data_AF-F3M8T0-F1
#
_entry.id   AF-F3M8T0-F1
#
_cell.length_a   1.000
_cell.length_b   1.000
_cell.length_c   1.000
_cell.angle_alpha   90.00
_cell.angle_beta   90.00
_cell.angle_gamma   90.00
#
_symmetry.space_group_name_H-M   'P 1'
#
loop_
_entity.id
_entity.type
_entity.pdbx_description
1 polymer ?
#
loop_
_entity_poly.entity_id
_entity_poly.type
_entity_poly.pdbx_seq_one_letter_code
_entity_poly.pdbx_strand_id
1 'polypeptide(L)' 'MARERSPERDKAKQMWLESGGTMKLKDIAAALSIGETQDRKWKFQDK' A
#
# COMPACT_ATOMS: atom_id res chain seq x y z
N MET A 1 -19.81 -9.04 -0.65
CA MET A 1 -18.99 -9.25 0.56
C MET A 1 -17.74 -8.41 0.39
N ALA A 2 -17.47 -7.48 1.32
CA ALA A 2 -16.27 -6.64 1.27
C ALA A 2 -15.07 -7.58 1.19
N ARG A 3 -14.31 -7.51 0.09
CA ARG A 3 -13.09 -8.31 -0.05
C ARG A 3 -12.21 -7.98 1.16
N GLU A 4 -11.87 -9.00 1.93
CA GLU A 4 -10.97 -8.87 3.07
C GLU A 4 -9.77 -8.03 2.62
N ARG A 5 -9.45 -6.99 3.40
CA ARG A 5 -8.31 -6.12 3.09
C ARG A 5 -7.10 -7.02 2.91
N SER A 6 -6.49 -6.99 1.72
CA SER A 6 -5.25 -7.73 1.51
C SER A 6 -4.25 -7.30 2.59
N PRO A 7 -3.70 -8.22 3.40
CA PRO A 7 -2.79 -7.88 4.49
C PRO A 7 -1.53 -7.15 3.99
N GLU A 8 -1.19 -7.33 2.71
CA GLU A 8 -0.13 -6.63 2.00
C GLU A 8 -0.41 -5.12 1.89
N ARG A 9 -1.67 -4.71 1.73
CA ARG A 9 -2.07 -3.30 1.65
C ARG A 9 -1.99 -2.57 2.98
N ASP A 10 -2.45 -3.20 4.05
CA ASP A 10 -2.34 -2.60 5.38
C ASP A 10 -0.87 -2.42 5.77
N LYS A 11 -0.01 -3.40 5.43
CA LYS A 11 1.45 -3.28 5.59
C LYS A 11 2.04 -2.13 4.76
N ALA A 12 1.64 -1.98 3.50
CA ALA A 12 2.11 -0.88 2.65
C ALA A 12 1.69 0.49 3.18
N LYS A 13 0.42 0.61 3.62
CA LYS A 13 -0.12 1.84 4.21
C LYS A 13 0.54 2.16 5.55
N GLN A 14 0.78 1.17 6.40
CA GLN A 14 1.55 1.35 7.64
C GLN A 14 2.97 1.82 7.37
N MET A 15 3.72 1.15 6.47
CA MET A 15 5.08 1.59 6.12
C MET A 15 5.12 3.03 5.59
N TRP A 16 4.13 3.42 4.77
CA TRP A 16 4.04 4.78 4.25
C TRP A 16 3.72 5.82 5.34
N LEU A 17 2.82 5.48 6.27
CA LEU A 17 2.49 6.29 7.45
C LEU A 17 3.67 6.41 8.42
N GLU A 18 4.35 5.30 8.70
CA GLU A 18 5.55 5.26 9.56
C GLU A 18 6.71 6.04 8.95
N SER A 19 6.83 6.03 7.62
CA SER A 19 7.81 6.84 6.91
C SER A 19 7.43 8.33 6.84
N GLY A 20 6.23 8.73 7.29
CA GLY A 20 5.78 10.13 7.23
C GLY A 20 5.78 10.72 5.82
N GLY A 21 5.67 9.89 4.78
CA GLY A 21 5.76 10.31 3.38
C GLY A 21 7.18 10.44 2.80
N THR A 22 8.23 10.05 3.53
CA THR A 22 9.60 9.99 2.97
C THR A 22 9.83 8.79 2.06
N MET A 23 9.22 7.63 2.36
CA MET A 23 9.29 6.48 1.47
C MET A 23 8.35 6.65 0.28
N LYS A 24 8.89 6.48 -0.93
CA LYS A 24 8.08 6.45 -2.14
C LYS A 24 7.28 5.15 -2.16
N LEU A 25 6.04 5.26 -2.60
CA LEU A 25 5.13 4.13 -2.83
C LEU A 25 5.73 3.05 -3.72
N LYS A 26 6.61 3.42 -4.65
CA LYS A 26 7.36 2.50 -5.51
C LYS A 26 8.31 1.60 -4.72
N ASP A 27 9.01 2.18 -3.75
CA ASP A 27 9.97 1.46 -2.90
C ASP A 27 9.24 0.52 -1.93
N ILE A 28 8.10 0.96 -1.38
CA ILE A 28 7.24 0.14 -0.53
C ILE A 28 6.62 -1.01 -1.33
N ALA A 29 6.13 -0.73 -2.54
CA ALA A 29 5.63 -1.74 -3.48
C ALA A 29 6.70 -2.77 -3.84
N ALA A 30 7.94 -2.30 -4.12
CA ALA A 30 9.08 -3.18 -4.39
C ALA A 30 9.46 -4.03 -3.16
N ALA A 31 9.49 -3.42 -1.96
CA ALA A 31 9.84 -4.10 -0.71
C ALA A 31 8.81 -5.16 -0.29
N LEU A 32 7.54 -4.91 -0.55
CA LEU A 32 6.45 -5.84 -0.26
C LEU A 32 6.10 -6.74 -1.45
N SER A 33 6.82 -6.61 -2.58
CA SER A 33 6.55 -7.28 -3.86
C SER A 33 5.09 -7.14 -4.33
N ILE A 34 4.42 -6.07 -3.92
CA ILE A 34 3.06 -5.75 -4.32
C ILE A 34 3.18 -4.94 -5.60
N GLY A 35 2.44 -5.30 -6.65
CA GLY A 35 2.48 -4.52 -7.89
C GLY A 35 2.16 -3.04 -7.63
N GLU A 36 2.95 -2.11 -8.19
CA GLU A 36 2.74 -0.65 -8.08
C GLU A 36 1.28 -0.23 -8.34
N THR A 37 0.56 -1.00 -9.16
CA THR A 37 -0.86 -0.81 -9.46
C THR A 37 -1.77 -1.06 -8.26
N GLN A 38 -1.46 -2.05 -7.42
CA GLN A 38 -2.21 -2.32 -6.18
C GLN A 38 -1.93 -1.26 -5.13
N ASP A 39 -0.67 -0.79 -5.07
CA ASP A 39 -0.29 0.30 -4.18
C ASP A 39 -1.01 1.61 -4.58
N ARG A 40 -0.95 2.01 -5.86
CA ARG A 40 -1.74 3.17 -6.33
C ARG A 40 -3.26 3.00 -6.13
N LYS A 41 -3.79 1.79 -6.31
CA LYS A 41 -5.21 1.52 -6.12
C LYS A 41 -5.65 1.63 -4.66
N TRP A 42 -4.79 1.51 -3.64
CA TRP A 42 -5.28 1.54 -2.25
C TRP A 42 -5.82 2.89 -1.85
N LYS A 43 -5.24 3.97 -2.38
CA LYS A 43 -5.79 5.32 -2.19
C LYS A 43 -7.15 5.52 -2.87
N PHE A 44 -7.46 4.77 -3.93
CA PHE A 44 -8.72 4.91 -4.67
C PHE A 44 -9.81 3.95 -4.18
N GLN A 45 -9.43 2.76 -3.71
CA GLN A 45 -10.37 1.76 -3.20
C GLN A 45 -10.87 2.05 -1.78
N ASP A 46 -10.15 2.87 -1.01
CA ASP A 46 -10.59 3.37 0.30
C ASP A 46 -11.44 4.66 0.20
N LYS A 47 -11.77 5.14 -1.01
CA LYS A 47 -12.69 6.26 -1.24
C LYS A 47 -14.13 5.79 -1.45
#